data_AF-A0A935QUG0-F1
#
_entry.id   AF-A0A935QUG0-F1
#
_cell.length_a   1.000
_cell.length_b   1.000
_cell.length_c   1.000
_cell.angle_alpha   90.00
_cell.angle_beta   90.00
_cell.angle_gamma   90.00
#
_symmetry.space_group_name_H-M   'P 1'
#
loop_
_entity.id
_entity.type
_entity.pdbx_description
1 polymer ?
#
loop_
_entity_poly.entity_id
_entity_poly.type
_entity_poly.pdbx_seq_one_letter_code
_entity_poly.pdbx_strand_id
1 'polypeptide(L)'
;MTTLLLLALMGPQAMAPAPDAESAPIAAATAAAAVPTDDRLEAQAIWLIELQRLPSASLEPFLNDPRASVRARATLALARLKDAAALPRLVALCGDADLTVREHAAFGLGLVVGGAEEAARRLPMETHPKVRARLVAALGAQGGAAQVPDLLSALEGGVAESREAAIALGRLGMKKLPEVSAPTTLTALVAQLRRVEPKPRQAAAFALARIGAAELPDAAYADLSKRQVEDYDPVVRAF
;
A
#
# COMPACT_ATOMS: atom_id res chain seq x y z
N MET A 1 25.43 67.69 -38.78
CA MET A 1 26.48 66.67 -38.90
C MET A 1 27.07 66.46 -37.51
N THR A 2 26.97 65.23 -37.01
CA THR A 2 27.89 64.59 -36.05
C THR A 2 27.90 65.11 -34.60
N THR A 3 28.00 64.37 -33.48
CA THR A 3 27.63 63.04 -32.95
C THR A 3 28.10 63.08 -31.46
N LEU A 4 27.44 62.34 -30.55
CA LEU A 4 27.90 61.83 -29.22
C LEU A 4 27.99 62.81 -28.02
N LEU A 5 27.17 62.55 -26.98
CA LEU A 5 27.61 61.99 -25.68
C LEU A 5 26.39 61.80 -24.73
N LEU A 6 26.14 60.57 -24.26
CA LEU A 6 25.56 60.33 -22.92
C LEU A 6 25.82 58.88 -22.49
N LEU A 7 26.87 58.74 -21.66
CA LEU A 7 27.17 57.61 -20.78
C LEU A 7 26.02 57.43 -19.77
N ALA A 8 25.43 56.23 -19.65
CA ALA A 8 25.83 55.11 -18.79
C ALA A 8 25.43 55.28 -17.31
N LEU A 9 24.41 54.52 -16.89
CA LEU A 9 24.14 54.17 -15.48
C LEU A 9 23.10 53.03 -15.42
N MET A 10 23.54 51.77 -15.49
CA MET A 10 22.82 50.62 -14.92
C MET A 10 23.83 49.58 -14.44
N GLY A 11 23.75 49.22 -13.16
CA GLY A 11 24.67 48.31 -12.47
C GLY A 11 24.51 46.84 -12.87
N PRO A 12 25.38 45.94 -12.37
CA PRO A 12 25.38 44.53 -12.74
C PRO A 12 24.16 43.82 -12.13
N GLN A 13 23.30 43.27 -12.98
CA GLN A 13 22.30 42.29 -12.57
C GLN A 13 23.00 40.96 -12.27
N ALA A 14 22.75 40.42 -11.07
CA ALA A 14 23.19 39.09 -10.68
C ALA A 14 22.44 38.04 -11.53
N MET A 15 23.20 37.35 -12.39
CA MET A 15 22.73 36.24 -13.21
C MET A 15 22.57 35.01 -12.31
N ALA A 16 21.34 34.51 -12.17
CA ALA A 16 21.07 33.25 -11.50
C ALA A 16 21.88 32.12 -12.17
N PRO A 17 22.40 31.13 -11.41
CA PRO A 17 23.16 30.04 -11.98
C PRO A 17 22.28 29.24 -12.96
N ALA A 18 22.81 28.98 -14.15
CA ALA A 18 22.18 28.13 -15.15
C ALA A 18 21.94 26.72 -14.56
N PRO A 19 20.80 26.08 -14.84
CA PRO A 19 20.56 24.71 -14.40
C PRO A 19 21.59 23.75 -15.02
N ASP A 20 22.14 22.85 -14.21
CA ASP A 20 23.19 21.90 -14.58
C ASP A 20 22.81 21.09 -15.82
N ALA A 21 23.66 21.18 -16.85
CA ALA A 21 23.48 20.59 -18.17
C ALA A 21 23.38 19.05 -18.18
N GLU A 22 23.71 18.38 -17.06
CA GLU A 22 23.60 16.92 -16.90
C GLU A 22 22.18 16.43 -16.54
N SER A 23 21.31 17.29 -16.01
CA SER A 23 19.93 16.92 -15.63
C SER A 23 18.91 17.15 -16.76
N ALA A 24 19.28 17.99 -17.74
CA ALA A 24 18.44 18.39 -18.86
C ALA A 24 18.04 17.26 -19.83
N PRO A 25 18.89 16.25 -20.16
CA PRO A 25 18.50 15.24 -21.14
C PRO A 25 17.44 14.26 -20.63
N ILE A 26 17.41 13.96 -19.32
CA ILE A 26 16.42 13.04 -18.73
C ILE A 26 15.05 13.72 -18.62
N ALA A 27 15.01 14.99 -18.21
CA ALA A 27 13.76 15.76 -18.14
C ALA A 27 13.20 16.11 -19.53
N ALA A 28 14.07 16.39 -20.52
CA ALA A 28 13.65 16.67 -21.90
C ALA A 28 13.19 15.40 -22.65
N ALA A 29 13.77 14.23 -22.36
CA ALA A 29 13.33 12.97 -22.95
C ALA A 29 11.93 12.53 -22.50
N THR A 30 11.49 12.94 -21.29
CA THR A 30 10.13 12.63 -20.79
C THR A 30 9.05 13.58 -21.30
N ALA A 31 9.42 14.71 -21.91
CA ALA A 31 8.46 15.73 -22.37
C ALA A 31 8.07 15.63 -23.86
N ALA A 32 8.79 14.84 -24.65
CA ALA A 32 8.60 14.78 -26.09
C ALA A 32 8.34 13.34 -26.58
N ALA A 33 7.07 12.93 -26.58
CA ALA A 33 6.45 12.12 -27.66
C ALA A 33 5.07 11.61 -27.24
N ALA A 34 4.01 12.29 -27.69
CA ALA A 34 2.72 11.66 -27.95
C ALA A 34 2.79 10.83 -29.24
N VAL A 35 3.82 10.00 -29.39
CA VAL A 35 3.85 8.92 -30.37
C VAL A 35 3.03 7.80 -29.73
N PRO A 36 2.08 7.15 -30.42
CA PRO A 36 1.46 5.92 -29.92
C PRO A 36 2.57 4.89 -29.72
N THR A 37 3.11 4.83 -28.52
CA THR A 37 4.17 3.90 -28.16
C THR A 37 3.54 2.53 -27.99
N ASP A 38 4.15 1.53 -28.63
CA ASP A 38 3.84 0.11 -28.43
C ASP A 38 3.82 -0.16 -26.91
N ASP A 39 2.75 -0.80 -26.40
CA ASP A 39 2.60 -1.25 -25.01
C ASP A 39 3.90 -1.89 -24.47
N ARG A 40 4.68 -2.54 -25.35
CA ARG A 40 5.98 -3.15 -25.02
C ARG A 40 7.06 -2.14 -24.67
N LEU A 41 7.17 -1.01 -25.39
CA LEU A 41 8.18 0.01 -25.13
C LEU A 41 7.91 0.73 -23.82
N GLU A 42 6.64 1.04 -23.53
CA GLU A 42 6.25 1.62 -22.24
C GLU A 42 6.48 0.66 -21.09
N ALA A 43 6.14 -0.62 -21.28
CA ALA A 43 6.44 -1.64 -20.29
C ALA A 43 7.96 -1.73 -20.00
N GLN A 44 8.80 -1.59 -21.03
CA GLN A 44 10.25 -1.57 -20.87
C GLN A 44 10.74 -0.31 -20.16
N ALA A 45 10.19 0.87 -20.49
CA ALA A 45 10.53 2.12 -19.83
C ALA A 45 10.16 2.09 -18.34
N ILE A 46 8.94 1.65 -18.01
CA ILE A 46 8.49 1.48 -16.62
C ILE A 46 9.40 0.52 -15.86
N TRP A 47 9.78 -0.61 -16.50
CA TRP A 47 10.68 -1.58 -15.90
C TRP A 47 12.08 -0.99 -15.64
N LEU A 48 12.63 -0.21 -16.57
CA LEU A 48 13.92 0.46 -16.37
C LEU A 48 13.85 1.49 -15.23
N ILE A 49 12.77 2.28 -15.15
CA ILE A 49 12.54 3.23 -14.06
C ILE A 49 12.52 2.51 -12.70
N GLU A 50 11.77 1.41 -12.59
CA GLU A 50 11.70 0.58 -11.38
C GLU A 50 13.07 -0.02 -11.04
N LEU A 51 13.73 -0.65 -12.01
CA LEU A 51 15.01 -1.35 -11.84
C LEU A 51 16.12 -0.40 -11.40
N GLN A 52 16.21 0.78 -12.04
CA GLN A 52 17.20 1.80 -11.72
C GLN A 52 16.80 2.65 -10.51
N ARG A 53 15.61 2.41 -9.94
CA ARG A 53 15.04 3.20 -8.84
C ARG A 53 15.07 4.69 -9.11
N LEU A 54 14.71 5.11 -10.33
CA LEU A 54 14.60 6.53 -10.68
C LEU A 54 13.52 7.22 -9.83
N PRO A 55 13.55 8.56 -9.72
CA PRO A 55 12.54 9.31 -8.97
C PRO A 55 11.13 8.88 -9.35
N SER A 56 10.23 8.78 -8.35
CA SER A 56 8.84 8.37 -8.56
C SER A 56 8.10 9.25 -9.59
N ALA A 57 8.46 10.53 -9.68
CA ALA A 57 7.96 11.47 -10.67
C ALA A 57 8.22 11.02 -12.13
N SER A 58 9.26 10.22 -12.40
CA SER A 58 9.53 9.68 -13.73
C SER A 58 8.45 8.73 -14.23
N LEU A 59 7.58 8.22 -13.35
CA LEU A 59 6.43 7.37 -13.73
C LEU A 59 5.19 8.17 -14.15
N GLU A 60 5.15 9.49 -13.91
CA GLU A 60 3.93 10.30 -14.08
C GLU A 60 3.30 10.22 -15.48
N PRO A 61 4.05 10.19 -16.59
CA PRO A 61 3.47 10.01 -17.93
C PRO A 61 2.68 8.70 -18.05
N PHE A 62 3.21 7.60 -17.50
CA PHE A 62 2.60 6.27 -17.60
C PHE A 62 1.42 6.07 -16.65
N LEU A 63 1.38 6.83 -15.55
CA LEU A 63 0.26 6.82 -14.61
C LEU A 63 -1.00 7.50 -15.17
N ASN A 64 -0.85 8.30 -16.24
CA ASN A 64 -1.96 8.95 -16.94
C ASN A 64 -2.25 8.33 -18.32
N ASP A 65 -1.64 7.20 -18.65
CA ASP A 65 -1.83 6.55 -19.94
C ASP A 65 -3.31 6.15 -20.16
N PRO A 66 -3.88 6.30 -21.37
CA PRO A 66 -5.25 5.89 -21.65
C PRO A 66 -5.49 4.39 -21.41
N ARG A 67 -4.48 3.53 -21.60
CA ARG A 67 -4.59 2.08 -21.39
C ARG A 67 -4.41 1.74 -19.91
N ALA A 68 -5.38 1.03 -19.38
CA ALA A 68 -5.34 0.53 -18.00
C ALA A 68 -4.15 -0.39 -17.73
N SER A 69 -3.69 -1.17 -18.72
CA SER A 69 -2.53 -2.07 -18.61
C SER A 69 -1.24 -1.31 -18.28
N VAL A 70 -1.04 -0.15 -18.91
CA VAL A 70 0.13 0.72 -18.72
C VAL A 70 0.05 1.39 -17.35
N ARG A 71 -1.10 2.00 -17.01
CA ARG A 71 -1.33 2.58 -15.68
C ARG A 71 -1.13 1.57 -14.57
N ALA A 72 -1.62 0.33 -14.74
CA ALA A 72 -1.49 -0.71 -13.73
C ALA A 72 -0.02 -1.09 -13.52
N ARG A 73 0.75 -1.23 -14.60
CA ARG A 73 2.19 -1.52 -14.53
C ARG A 73 2.97 -0.37 -13.88
N ALA A 74 2.67 0.87 -14.26
CA ALA A 74 3.28 2.06 -13.67
C ALA A 74 2.94 2.20 -12.18
N THR A 75 1.69 1.94 -11.79
CA THR A 75 1.25 1.96 -10.39
C THR A 75 1.97 0.90 -9.56
N LEU A 76 2.19 -0.30 -10.12
CA LEU A 76 2.95 -1.34 -9.44
C LEU A 76 4.43 -0.95 -9.27
N ALA A 77 5.04 -0.36 -10.30
CA ALA A 77 6.40 0.16 -10.22
C ALA A 77 6.49 1.25 -9.13
N LEU A 78 5.54 2.20 -9.13
CA LEU A 78 5.45 3.27 -8.14
C LEU A 78 5.37 2.72 -6.71
N ALA A 79 4.51 1.71 -6.49
CA ALA A 79 4.40 1.01 -5.22
C ALA A 79 5.73 0.36 -4.78
N ARG A 80 6.46 -0.27 -5.71
CA ARG A 80 7.73 -0.96 -5.44
C ARG A 80 8.92 -0.03 -5.24
N LEU A 81 8.85 1.20 -5.73
CA LEU A 81 9.82 2.25 -5.38
C LEU A 81 9.75 2.58 -3.89
N LYS A 82 8.57 2.44 -3.25
CA LYS A 82 8.33 2.73 -1.83
C LYS A 82 8.69 4.18 -1.44
N ASP A 83 8.56 5.09 -2.39
CA ASP A 83 8.80 6.50 -2.17
C ASP A 83 7.60 7.11 -1.43
N ALA A 84 7.83 7.68 -0.25
CA ALA A 84 6.77 8.34 0.53
C ALA A 84 6.21 9.56 -0.20
N ALA A 85 6.98 10.22 -1.07
CA ALA A 85 6.50 11.34 -1.89
C ALA A 85 5.43 10.89 -2.91
N ALA A 86 5.36 9.59 -3.23
CA ALA A 86 4.33 9.03 -4.10
C ALA A 86 2.98 8.83 -3.41
N LEU A 87 2.86 9.04 -2.09
CA LEU A 87 1.62 8.81 -1.36
C LEU A 87 0.41 9.53 -2.00
N PRO A 88 0.41 10.86 -2.25
CA PRO A 88 -0.74 11.54 -2.86
C PRO A 88 -1.14 10.92 -4.20
N ARG A 89 -0.16 10.44 -4.97
CA ARG A 89 -0.41 9.81 -6.26
C ARG A 89 -1.04 8.42 -6.13
N LEU A 90 -0.55 7.60 -5.20
CA LEU A 90 -1.15 6.30 -4.86
C LEU A 90 -2.59 6.45 -4.37
N VAL A 91 -2.89 7.49 -3.60
CA VAL A 91 -4.27 7.80 -3.16
C VAL A 91 -5.19 8.07 -4.33
N ALA A 92 -4.75 8.92 -5.27
CA ALA A 92 -5.52 9.22 -6.47
C ALA A 92 -5.79 7.95 -7.31
N LEU A 93 -4.79 7.07 -7.44
CA LEU A 93 -4.90 5.81 -8.21
C LEU A 93 -5.82 4.77 -7.53
N CYS A 94 -6.08 4.89 -6.23
CA CYS A 94 -7.13 4.11 -5.58
C CYS A 94 -8.54 4.48 -6.08
N GLY A 95 -8.70 5.59 -6.81
CA GLY A 95 -9.94 5.99 -7.47
C GLY A 95 -10.03 5.61 -8.96
N ASP A 96 -9.04 4.89 -9.50
CA ASP A 96 -9.03 4.53 -10.93
C ASP A 96 -10.22 3.63 -11.31
N ALA A 97 -10.71 3.78 -12.54
CA ALA A 97 -11.79 2.95 -13.07
C ALA A 97 -11.38 1.48 -13.20
N ASP A 98 -10.10 1.22 -13.53
CA ASP A 98 -9.57 -0.12 -13.66
C ASP A 98 -9.26 -0.76 -12.30
N LEU A 99 -9.71 -2.00 -12.15
CA LEU A 99 -9.57 -2.77 -10.93
C LEU A 99 -8.11 -3.09 -10.58
N THR A 100 -7.29 -3.38 -11.58
CA THR A 100 -5.88 -3.75 -11.39
C THR A 100 -5.08 -2.55 -10.92
N VAL A 101 -5.37 -1.37 -11.47
CA VAL A 101 -4.79 -0.10 -11.01
C VAL A 101 -5.13 0.13 -9.54
N ARG A 102 -6.42 0.04 -9.15
CA ARG A 102 -6.82 0.20 -7.75
C ARG A 102 -6.17 -0.83 -6.82
N GLU A 103 -6.07 -2.09 -7.23
CA GLU A 103 -5.42 -3.15 -6.46
C GLU A 103 -3.93 -2.84 -6.23
N HIS A 104 -3.20 -2.42 -7.28
CA HIS A 104 -1.80 -2.03 -7.16
C HIS A 104 -1.61 -0.77 -6.31
N ALA A 105 -2.52 0.20 -6.42
CA ALA A 105 -2.50 1.40 -5.60
C ALA A 105 -2.68 1.08 -4.11
N ALA A 106 -3.69 0.25 -3.78
CA ALA A 106 -3.92 -0.25 -2.42
C ALA A 106 -2.72 -1.05 -1.88
N PHE A 107 -2.05 -1.85 -2.72
CA PHE A 107 -0.79 -2.47 -2.35
C PHE A 107 0.29 -1.44 -2.01
N GLY A 108 0.44 -0.42 -2.85
CA GLY A 108 1.41 0.65 -2.65
C GLY A 108 1.20 1.42 -1.34
N LEU A 109 -0.05 1.66 -0.94
CA LEU A 109 -0.35 2.26 0.37
C LEU A 109 0.25 1.46 1.53
N GLY A 110 0.29 0.13 1.44
CA GLY A 110 0.92 -0.71 2.47
C GLY A 110 2.46 -0.62 2.52
N LEU A 111 3.09 0.02 1.53
CA LEU A 111 4.54 0.09 1.39
C LEU A 111 5.12 1.48 1.69
N VAL A 112 4.28 2.49 1.87
CA VAL A 112 4.69 3.89 2.10
C VAL A 112 4.21 4.38 3.47
N VAL A 113 4.98 5.29 4.07
CA VAL A 113 4.62 5.96 5.33
C VAL A 113 3.33 6.78 5.10
N GLY A 114 2.40 6.76 6.06
CA GLY A 114 1.10 7.43 5.95
C GLY A 114 0.06 6.68 5.12
N GLY A 115 0.42 5.56 4.50
CA GLY A 115 -0.50 4.81 3.65
C GLY A 115 -1.51 3.95 4.43
N ALA A 116 -1.26 3.61 5.69
CA ALA A 116 -2.21 2.86 6.51
C ALA A 116 -3.45 3.71 6.88
N GLU A 117 -3.23 4.97 7.27
CA GLU A 117 -4.29 5.95 7.55
C GLU A 117 -5.15 6.17 6.32
N GLU A 118 -4.52 6.16 5.16
CA GLU A 118 -5.19 6.45 3.90
C GLU A 118 -5.91 5.22 3.33
N ALA A 119 -5.35 4.02 3.56
CA ALA A 119 -6.07 2.78 3.31
C ALA A 119 -7.33 2.67 4.20
N ALA A 120 -7.27 3.13 5.45
CA ALA A 120 -8.43 3.16 6.35
C ALA A 120 -9.52 4.10 5.83
N ARG A 121 -9.15 5.31 5.37
CA ARG A 121 -10.09 6.26 4.74
C ARG A 121 -10.70 5.71 3.45
N ARG A 122 -9.95 4.95 2.65
CA ARG A 122 -10.42 4.41 1.37
C ARG A 122 -11.30 3.15 1.51
N LEU A 123 -11.06 2.33 2.53
CA LEU A 123 -11.70 1.02 2.71
C LEU A 123 -13.25 1.05 2.69
N PRO A 124 -13.95 2.00 3.35
CA PRO A 124 -15.41 2.07 3.30
C PRO A 124 -15.98 2.38 1.91
N MET A 125 -15.18 2.99 1.04
CA MET A 125 -15.58 3.42 -0.30
C MET A 125 -15.25 2.38 -1.38
N GLU A 126 -14.56 1.29 -1.04
CA GLU A 126 -14.19 0.25 -2.00
C GLU A 126 -15.13 -0.95 -1.86
N THR A 127 -15.63 -1.42 -3.00
CA THR A 127 -16.64 -2.48 -3.08
C THR A 127 -16.06 -3.79 -3.59
N HIS A 128 -14.96 -3.75 -4.35
CA HIS A 128 -14.41 -4.95 -4.95
C HIS A 128 -13.60 -5.77 -3.93
N PRO A 129 -13.95 -7.04 -3.66
CA PRO A 129 -13.35 -7.83 -2.58
C PRO A 129 -11.82 -7.95 -2.63
N LYS A 130 -11.24 -8.04 -3.84
CA LYS A 130 -9.77 -8.09 -4.01
C LYS A 130 -9.09 -6.80 -3.56
N VAL A 131 -9.65 -5.64 -3.93
CA VAL A 131 -9.06 -4.34 -3.59
C VAL A 131 -9.26 -4.08 -2.09
N ARG A 132 -10.44 -4.41 -1.54
CA ARG A 132 -10.72 -4.35 -0.10
C ARG A 132 -9.71 -5.16 0.70
N ALA A 133 -9.48 -6.43 0.33
CA ALA A 133 -8.47 -7.26 1.00
C ALA A 133 -7.07 -6.63 0.94
N ARG A 134 -6.73 -5.97 -0.17
CA ARG A 134 -5.45 -5.26 -0.32
C ARG A 134 -5.32 -4.03 0.58
N LEU A 135 -6.40 -3.26 0.72
CA LEU A 135 -6.48 -2.15 1.66
C LEU A 135 -6.35 -2.64 3.11
N VAL A 136 -7.06 -3.72 3.48
CA VAL A 136 -6.92 -4.36 4.81
C VAL A 136 -5.48 -4.81 5.07
N ALA A 137 -4.82 -5.42 4.07
CA ALA A 137 -3.41 -5.79 4.18
C ALA A 137 -2.50 -4.57 4.39
N ALA A 138 -2.82 -3.42 3.79
CA ALA A 138 -2.07 -2.17 3.96
C ALA A 138 -2.19 -1.60 5.38
N LEU A 139 -3.36 -1.74 6.03
CA LEU A 139 -3.57 -1.33 7.42
C LEU A 139 -2.55 -1.99 8.37
N GLY A 140 -2.27 -3.29 8.18
CA GLY A 140 -1.32 -4.03 9.02
C GLY A 140 0.15 -3.90 8.63
N ALA A 141 0.46 -3.32 7.46
CA ALA A 141 1.84 -3.25 6.96
C ALA A 141 2.63 -2.12 7.61
N GLN A 142 2.06 -0.90 7.64
CA GLN A 142 2.65 0.27 8.30
C GLN A 142 1.85 0.75 9.51
N GLY A 143 0.61 0.29 9.71
CA GLY A 143 -0.25 0.80 10.76
C GLY A 143 0.18 0.42 12.19
N GLY A 144 -0.62 0.88 13.14
CA GLY A 144 -0.46 0.66 14.57
C GLY A 144 -1.81 0.49 15.25
N ALA A 145 -1.88 0.88 16.53
CA ALA A 145 -3.07 0.74 17.36
C ALA A 145 -4.33 1.34 16.72
N ALA A 146 -4.19 2.48 16.02
CA ALA A 146 -5.29 3.18 15.37
C ALA A 146 -6.03 2.34 14.30
N GLN A 147 -5.37 1.34 13.70
CA GLN A 147 -5.96 0.48 12.68
C GLN A 147 -6.64 -0.76 13.25
N VAL A 148 -6.50 -1.04 14.55
CA VAL A 148 -7.11 -2.24 15.17
C VAL A 148 -8.63 -2.28 14.98
N PRO A 149 -9.41 -1.20 15.18
CA PRO A 149 -10.85 -1.23 14.95
C PRO A 149 -11.25 -1.62 13.51
N ASP A 150 -10.56 -1.07 12.51
CA ASP A 150 -10.81 -1.38 11.10
C ASP A 150 -10.47 -2.85 10.78
N LEU A 151 -9.37 -3.35 11.36
CA LEU A 151 -8.97 -4.75 11.23
C LEU A 151 -9.98 -5.71 11.88
N LEU A 152 -10.52 -5.36 13.06
CA LEU A 152 -11.56 -6.15 13.71
C LEU A 152 -12.83 -6.22 12.87
N SER A 153 -13.26 -5.09 12.30
CA SER A 153 -14.38 -5.06 11.35
C SER A 153 -14.11 -5.95 10.12
N ALA A 154 -12.90 -5.90 9.57
CA ALA A 154 -12.52 -6.71 8.42
C ALA A 154 -12.46 -8.23 8.70
N LEU A 155 -12.31 -8.68 9.95
CA LEU A 155 -12.42 -10.11 10.31
C LEU A 155 -13.82 -10.68 10.02
N GLU A 156 -14.85 -9.84 10.07
CA GLU A 156 -16.24 -10.23 9.78
C GLU A 156 -16.54 -10.24 8.27
N GLY A 157 -15.59 -9.76 7.45
CA GLY A 157 -15.71 -9.70 6.00
C GLY A 157 -15.62 -11.04 5.29
N GLY A 158 -15.54 -10.95 3.95
CA GLY A 158 -15.34 -12.10 3.08
C GLY A 158 -14.00 -12.81 3.33
N VAL A 159 -13.86 -14.02 2.80
CA VAL A 159 -12.71 -14.92 3.04
C VAL A 159 -11.34 -14.24 2.84
N ALA A 160 -11.20 -13.41 1.82
CA ALA A 160 -9.94 -12.70 1.55
C ALA A 160 -9.69 -11.57 2.56
N GLU A 161 -10.73 -10.79 2.90
CA GLU A 161 -10.63 -9.69 3.86
C GLU A 161 -10.33 -10.20 5.26
N SER A 162 -11.06 -11.21 5.74
CA SER A 162 -10.87 -11.76 7.09
C SER A 162 -9.51 -12.42 7.25
N ARG A 163 -9.00 -13.08 6.19
CA ARG A 163 -7.64 -13.60 6.15
C ARG A 163 -6.61 -12.48 6.28
N GLU A 164 -6.70 -11.42 5.48
CA GLU A 164 -5.72 -10.31 5.55
C GLU A 164 -5.80 -9.58 6.88
N ALA A 165 -7.01 -9.42 7.45
CA ALA A 165 -7.22 -8.80 8.75
C ALA A 165 -6.52 -9.58 9.88
N ALA A 166 -6.68 -10.91 9.90
CA ALA A 166 -6.01 -11.75 10.89
C ALA A 166 -4.47 -11.70 10.72
N ILE A 167 -3.95 -11.76 9.49
CA ILE A 167 -2.51 -11.60 9.23
C ILE A 167 -2.01 -10.24 9.71
N ALA A 168 -2.75 -9.17 9.43
CA ALA A 168 -2.44 -7.82 9.85
C ALA A 168 -2.39 -7.69 11.37
N LEU A 169 -3.40 -8.21 12.08
CA LEU A 169 -3.40 -8.25 13.55
C LEU A 169 -2.21 -9.04 14.11
N GLY A 170 -1.89 -10.19 13.52
CA GLY A 170 -0.69 -10.96 13.90
C GLY A 170 0.62 -10.18 13.69
N ARG A 171 0.70 -9.37 12.62
CA ARG A 171 1.85 -8.47 12.39
C ARG A 171 1.93 -7.36 13.42
N LEU A 172 0.80 -6.74 13.75
CA LEU A 172 0.74 -5.70 14.79
C LEU A 172 1.02 -6.29 16.18
N GLY A 173 0.68 -7.55 16.43
CA GLY A 173 1.02 -8.27 17.66
C GLY A 173 2.53 -8.34 17.92
N MET A 174 3.34 -8.43 16.85
CA MET A 174 4.80 -8.37 16.98
C MET A 174 5.32 -7.02 17.49
N LYS A 175 4.52 -5.95 17.36
CA LYS A 175 4.82 -4.62 17.92
C LYS A 175 4.42 -4.50 19.40
N LYS A 176 3.84 -5.55 20.00
CA LYS A 176 3.40 -5.62 21.41
C LYS A 176 2.44 -4.49 21.80
N LEU A 177 1.52 -4.15 20.90
CA LEU A 177 0.52 -3.12 21.13
C LEU A 177 -0.62 -3.67 22.02
N PRO A 178 -1.00 -2.97 23.10
CA PRO A 178 -2.01 -3.47 24.04
C PRO A 178 -3.39 -3.66 23.38
N GLU A 179 -3.75 -2.85 22.39
CA GLU A 179 -5.02 -2.96 21.66
C GLU A 179 -5.12 -4.29 20.88
N VAL A 180 -3.99 -4.84 20.44
CA VAL A 180 -3.94 -6.10 19.72
C VAL A 180 -4.03 -7.29 20.67
N SER A 181 -3.45 -7.17 21.87
CA SER A 181 -3.54 -8.19 22.93
C SER A 181 -4.83 -8.10 23.75
N ALA A 182 -5.66 -7.09 23.50
CA ALA A 182 -6.91 -6.88 24.23
C ALA A 182 -7.85 -8.11 24.12
N PRO A 183 -8.61 -8.45 25.18
CA PRO A 183 -9.54 -9.57 25.18
C PRO A 183 -10.53 -9.56 24.01
N THR A 184 -10.94 -8.37 23.56
CA THR A 184 -11.81 -8.17 22.39
C THR A 184 -11.18 -8.70 21.10
N THR A 185 -9.92 -8.33 20.84
CA THR A 185 -9.16 -8.78 19.66
C THR A 185 -8.91 -10.28 19.70
N LEU A 186 -8.49 -10.79 20.85
CA LEU A 186 -8.25 -12.23 21.03
C LEU A 186 -9.53 -13.05 20.84
N THR A 187 -10.65 -12.59 21.40
CA THR A 187 -11.96 -13.26 21.23
C THR A 187 -12.41 -13.26 19.77
N ALA A 188 -12.22 -12.15 19.05
CA ALA A 188 -12.54 -12.05 17.63
C ALA A 188 -11.69 -13.04 16.79
N LEU A 189 -10.40 -13.17 17.09
CA LEU A 189 -9.52 -14.14 16.42
C LEU A 189 -9.89 -15.58 16.74
N VAL A 190 -10.21 -15.91 18.00
CA VAL A 190 -10.70 -17.25 18.37
C VAL A 190 -11.99 -17.58 17.62
N ALA A 191 -12.91 -16.63 17.47
CA ALA A 191 -14.13 -16.83 16.69
C ALA A 191 -13.85 -17.20 15.22
N GLN A 192 -12.78 -16.65 14.61
CA GLN A 192 -12.39 -17.00 13.24
C GLN A 192 -11.95 -18.46 13.09
N LEU A 193 -11.46 -19.12 14.15
CA LEU A 193 -11.08 -20.54 14.10
C LEU A 193 -12.28 -21.46 13.81
N ARG A 194 -13.51 -20.97 14.08
CA ARG A 194 -14.78 -21.68 13.84
C ARG A 194 -15.27 -21.60 12.40
N ARG A 195 -14.66 -20.74 11.56
CA ARG A 195 -15.06 -20.61 10.16
C ARG A 195 -14.92 -21.95 9.43
N VAL A 196 -15.63 -22.10 8.32
CA VAL A 196 -15.52 -23.30 7.48
C VAL A 196 -14.29 -23.20 6.59
N GLU A 197 -13.95 -21.98 6.16
CA GLU A 197 -12.90 -21.76 5.18
C GLU A 197 -11.51 -21.85 5.83
N PRO A 198 -10.55 -22.59 5.24
CA PRO A 198 -9.25 -22.81 5.88
C PRO A 198 -8.42 -21.53 6.01
N LYS A 199 -8.48 -20.64 5.01
CA LYS A 199 -7.60 -19.46 4.96
C LYS A 199 -7.78 -18.50 6.15
N PRO A 200 -9.00 -18.05 6.53
CA PRO A 200 -9.20 -17.22 7.72
C PRO A 200 -8.79 -17.94 9.01
N ARG A 201 -9.07 -19.24 9.13
CA ARG A 201 -8.76 -20.03 10.33
C ARG A 201 -7.25 -20.12 10.57
N GLN A 202 -6.50 -20.47 9.51
CA GLN A 202 -5.04 -20.53 9.54
C GLN A 202 -4.41 -19.17 9.80
N ALA A 203 -4.99 -18.09 9.25
CA ALA A 203 -4.54 -16.73 9.52
C ALA A 203 -4.81 -16.29 10.97
N ALA A 204 -5.95 -16.68 11.54
CA ALA A 204 -6.27 -16.41 12.94
C ALA A 204 -5.40 -17.21 13.89
N ALA A 205 -5.13 -18.48 13.57
CA ALA A 205 -4.14 -19.32 14.25
C ALA A 205 -2.77 -18.64 14.28
N PHE A 206 -2.28 -18.20 13.11
CA PHE A 206 -1.05 -17.42 13.01
C PHE A 206 -1.08 -16.16 13.89
N ALA A 207 -2.19 -15.40 13.88
CA ALA A 207 -2.31 -14.17 14.66
C ALA A 207 -2.22 -14.45 16.16
N LEU A 208 -2.99 -15.42 16.66
CA LEU A 208 -2.99 -15.83 18.07
C LEU A 208 -1.61 -16.32 18.51
N ALA A 209 -0.89 -17.06 17.66
CA ALA A 209 0.49 -17.49 17.92
C ALA A 209 1.44 -16.30 18.12
N ARG A 210 1.25 -15.20 17.38
CA ARG A 210 2.09 -14.00 17.44
C ARG A 210 1.74 -13.07 18.58
N ILE A 211 0.47 -12.98 18.93
CA ILE A 211 -0.05 -12.07 19.97
C ILE A 211 0.08 -12.72 21.35
N GLY A 212 -0.14 -14.02 21.44
CA GLY A 212 -0.35 -14.74 22.71
C GLY A 212 -1.81 -14.63 23.16
N ALA A 213 -2.26 -15.62 23.93
CA ALA A 213 -3.67 -15.79 24.31
C ALA A 213 -3.90 -15.75 25.84
N ALA A 214 -3.04 -15.03 26.57
CA ALA A 214 -3.00 -15.07 28.03
C ALA A 214 -4.24 -14.44 28.71
N GLU A 215 -4.88 -13.44 28.09
CA GLU A 215 -6.00 -12.68 28.66
C GLU A 215 -7.34 -13.03 27.99
N LEU A 216 -7.54 -14.30 27.63
CA LEU A 216 -8.82 -14.75 27.07
C LEU A 216 -9.88 -14.94 28.17
N PRO A 217 -11.14 -14.55 27.93
CA PRO A 217 -12.26 -15.00 28.76
C PRO A 217 -12.39 -16.52 28.74
N ASP A 218 -12.82 -17.14 29.84
CA ASP A 218 -12.90 -18.59 30.02
C ASP A 218 -13.58 -19.31 28.84
N ALA A 219 -14.69 -18.77 28.32
CA ALA A 219 -15.42 -19.35 27.20
C ALA A 219 -14.61 -19.36 25.89
N ALA A 220 -13.82 -18.31 25.63
CA ALA A 220 -12.95 -18.24 24.46
C ALA A 220 -11.71 -19.12 24.63
N TYR A 221 -11.16 -19.21 25.85
CA TYR A 221 -10.07 -20.11 26.17
C TYR A 221 -10.46 -21.58 25.99
N ALA A 222 -11.66 -21.97 26.43
CA ALA A 222 -12.18 -23.32 26.27
C ALA A 222 -12.35 -23.70 24.78
N ASP A 223 -12.86 -22.78 23.95
CA ASP A 223 -12.97 -23.00 22.51
C ASP A 223 -11.60 -23.11 21.85
N LEU A 224 -10.67 -22.21 22.16
CA LEU A 224 -9.28 -22.30 21.67
C LEU A 224 -8.66 -23.66 22.01
N SER A 225 -8.74 -24.07 23.28
CA SER A 225 -8.17 -25.34 23.77
C SER A 225 -8.78 -26.53 23.04
N LYS A 226 -10.11 -26.52 22.82
CA LYS A 226 -10.80 -27.56 22.05
C LYS A 226 -10.25 -27.64 20.62
N ARG A 227 -10.09 -26.49 19.95
CA ARG A 227 -9.56 -26.43 18.58
C ARG A 227 -8.13 -26.93 18.49
N GLN A 228 -7.28 -26.60 19.46
CA GLN A 228 -5.89 -27.07 19.47
C GLN A 228 -5.77 -28.60 19.52
N VAL A 229 -6.77 -29.30 20.07
CA VAL A 229 -6.77 -30.76 20.19
C VAL A 229 -7.53 -31.44 19.04
N GLU A 230 -8.74 -30.97 18.77
CA GLU A 230 -9.73 -31.71 17.95
C GLU A 230 -9.84 -31.22 16.51
N ASP A 231 -9.20 -30.11 16.15
CA ASP A 231 -9.39 -29.52 14.84
C ASP A 231 -8.78 -30.36 13.70
N TYR A 232 -9.50 -30.45 12.58
CA TYR A 232 -9.05 -31.22 11.43
C TYR A 232 -7.87 -30.55 10.70
N ASP A 233 -7.71 -29.23 10.82
CA ASP A 233 -6.61 -28.50 10.20
C ASP A 233 -5.38 -28.53 11.13
N PRO A 234 -4.27 -29.18 10.73
CA PRO A 234 -3.09 -29.28 11.58
C PRO A 234 -2.46 -27.92 11.89
N VAL A 235 -2.65 -26.89 11.06
CA VAL A 235 -2.15 -25.54 11.35
C VAL A 235 -2.89 -24.95 12.55
N VAL A 236 -4.20 -25.20 12.66
CA VAL A 236 -5.03 -24.73 13.78
C VAL A 236 -4.70 -25.48 15.07
N ARG A 237 -4.12 -26.68 14.98
CA ARG A 237 -3.65 -27.44 16.14
C ARG A 237 -2.24 -27.07 16.62
N ALA A 238 -1.44 -26.45 15.77
CA ALA A 238 0.01 -26.36 15.94
C ALA A 238 0.55 -25.04 16.53
N PHE A 239 -0.32 -24.15 17.00
CA PHE A 239 0.07 -22.86 17.59
C PHE A 239 -0.39 -22.74 19.04
#